data_AF-A0A7V5M767-F1
#
_entry.id   AF-A0A7V5M767-F1
#
_cell.length_a   1.000
_cell.length_b   1.000
_cell.length_c   1.000
_cell.angle_alpha   90.00
_cell.angle_beta   90.00
_cell.angle_gamma   90.00
#
_symmetry.space_group_name_H-M   'P 1'
#
loop_
_entity.id
_entity.type
_entity.pdbx_description
1 polymer ?
#
loop_
_entity_poly.entity_id
_entity_poly.type
_entity_poly.pdbx_seq_one_letter_code
_entity_poly.pdbx_strand_id
1 'polypeptide(L)' 'MNNFTSFSPDDQSAHRQFDQLEASVLFCPHCKEAVPVRKKLLLALPDGDKYDYLCVYCGNSVGTKLERQEIPIQIIL' A
#
# COMPACT_ATOMS: atom_id res chain seq x y z
N MET A 1 -9.38 25.84 -39.79
CA MET A 1 -10.10 24.75 -39.09
C MET A 1 -9.29 23.48 -39.21
N ASN A 2 -9.36 22.64 -38.16
CA ASN A 2 -8.80 21.28 -38.01
C ASN A 2 -7.41 21.22 -37.34
N ASN A 3 -7.37 21.39 -36.02
CA ASN A 3 -6.31 20.77 -35.22
C ASN A 3 -6.86 19.46 -34.66
N PHE A 4 -6.53 18.37 -35.35
CA PHE A 4 -6.68 17.02 -34.85
C PHE A 4 -5.86 16.90 -33.58
N THR A 5 -6.53 16.89 -32.42
CA THR A 5 -5.93 16.45 -31.17
C THR A 5 -5.52 15.00 -31.33
N SER A 6 -4.21 14.79 -31.42
CA SER A 6 -3.57 13.48 -31.43
C SER A 6 -3.93 12.74 -30.15
N PHE A 7 -4.78 11.71 -30.26
CA PHE A 7 -5.05 10.76 -29.20
C PHE A 7 -3.78 9.90 -29.01
N SER A 8 -3.01 10.15 -27.96
CA SER A 8 -1.85 9.32 -27.59
C SER A 8 -2.32 8.23 -26.60
N PRO A 9 -1.96 6.95 -26.77
CA PRO A 9 -2.56 5.83 -26.05
C PRO A 9 -1.93 5.55 -24.66
N ASP A 10 -1.34 6.55 -24.01
CA ASP A 10 -0.60 6.39 -22.73
C ASP A 10 -1.35 6.97 -21.52
N ASP A 11 -2.69 6.81 -21.48
CA ASP A 11 -3.48 7.08 -20.26
C ASP A 11 -3.61 5.82 -19.37
N GLN A 12 -2.48 5.15 -19.09
CA GLN A 12 -2.42 4.01 -18.16
C GLN A 12 -2.21 4.45 -16.70
N SER A 13 -2.04 5.76 -16.44
CA SER A 13 -1.82 6.30 -15.10
C SER A 13 -3.06 6.25 -14.20
N ALA A 14 -4.27 6.35 -14.77
CA ALA A 14 -5.50 6.39 -13.99
C ALA A 14 -5.82 5.06 -13.27
N HIS A 15 -5.47 3.92 -13.87
CA HIS A 15 -5.82 2.61 -13.32
C HIS A 15 -4.91 2.17 -12.15
N ARG A 16 -3.63 2.56 -12.13
CA ARG A 16 -2.68 2.11 -11.08
C ARG A 16 -2.86 2.82 -9.73
N GLN A 17 -3.56 3.95 -9.69
CA GLN A 17 -3.72 4.73 -8.45
C GLN A 17 -4.57 4.02 -7.40
N PHE A 18 -5.37 3.02 -7.80
CA PHE A 18 -6.23 2.25 -6.89
C PHE A 18 -5.69 0.83 -6.59
N ASP A 19 -4.54 0.44 -7.15
CA ASP A 19 -3.97 -0.90 -6.96
C ASP A 19 -3.54 -1.15 -5.52
N GLN A 20 -3.12 -0.10 -4.80
CA GLN A 20 -2.63 -0.20 -3.43
C GLN A 20 -3.38 0.77 -2.50
N LEU A 21 -4.20 0.22 -1.62
CA LEU A 21 -4.84 0.97 -0.54
C LEU A 21 -4.05 0.83 0.77
N GLU A 22 -4.05 1.89 1.56
CA GLU A 22 -3.42 1.95 2.89
C GLU A 22 -4.47 2.30 3.95
N ALA A 23 -4.30 1.72 5.15
CA ALA A 23 -5.15 2.08 6.28
C ALA A 23 -4.73 3.45 6.82
N SER A 24 -5.64 4.42 6.77
CA SER A 24 -5.42 5.76 7.35
C SER A 24 -5.80 5.83 8.83
N VAL A 25 -6.82 5.08 9.23
CA VAL A 25 -7.37 5.06 10.60
C VAL A 25 -7.66 3.61 11.02
N LEU A 26 -7.29 3.24 12.24
CA LEU A 26 -7.64 1.95 12.85
C LEU A 26 -8.05 2.15 14.31
N PHE A 27 -8.82 1.21 14.85
CA PHE A 27 -9.15 1.22 16.27
C PHE A 27 -7.93 0.89 17.13
N CYS A 28 -7.64 1.72 18.12
CA CYS A 28 -6.58 1.45 19.09
C CYS A 28 -7.17 0.92 20.40
N PRO A 29 -6.80 -0.29 20.88
CA PRO A 29 -7.33 -0.83 22.13
C PRO A 29 -6.84 -0.06 23.37
N HIS A 30 -5.73 0.65 23.27
CA HIS A 30 -5.18 1.46 24.36
C HIS A 30 -5.86 2.83 24.46
N CYS A 31 -6.07 3.53 23.34
CA CYS A 31 -6.79 4.82 23.29
C CYS A 31 -8.32 4.64 23.32
N LYS A 32 -8.80 3.43 22.99
CA LYS A 32 -10.22 3.05 22.92
C LYS A 32 -11.03 3.85 21.89
N GLU A 33 -10.38 4.28 20.82
CA GLU A 33 -11.01 5.04 19.74
C GLU A 33 -10.37 4.73 18.39
N ALA A 34 -11.00 5.21 17.31
CA ALA A 34 -10.43 5.18 15.96
C ALA A 34 -9.36 6.27 15.86
N VAL A 35 -8.11 5.86 15.66
CA VAL A 35 -6.94 6.74 15.63
C VAL A 35 -6.27 6.70 14.27
N PRO A 36 -5.68 7.82 13.81
CA PRO A 36 -4.76 7.78 12.68
C PRO A 36 -3.58 6.85 12.97
N VAL A 37 -3.10 6.17 11.92
CA VAL A 37 -2.01 5.20 12.03
C VAL A 37 -0.83 5.59 11.15
N ARG A 38 0.37 5.18 11.57
CA ARG A 38 1.58 5.23 10.75
C ARG A 38 2.03 3.82 10.41
N LYS A 39 2.36 3.58 9.14
CA LYS A 39 2.94 2.33 8.66
C LYS A 39 4.45 2.34 8.94
N LYS A 40 4.96 1.30 9.57
CA LYS A 40 6.39 1.11 9.84
C LYS A 40 6.83 -0.25 9.34
N LEU A 41 7.95 -0.33 8.62
CA LEU A 41 8.51 -1.61 8.22
C LEU A 41 8.90 -2.39 9.49
N LEU A 42 8.34 -3.59 9.61
CA LEU A 42 8.63 -4.51 10.71
C LEU A 42 9.72 -5.50 10.30
N LEU A 43 9.61 -6.06 9.09
CA LEU A 43 10.54 -7.07 8.60
C LEU A 43 10.56 -7.10 7.07
N ALA A 44 11.76 -7.09 6.48
CA ALA A 44 11.95 -7.43 5.07
C ALA A 44 12.07 -8.95 4.94
N LEU A 45 11.24 -9.55 4.09
CA LEU A 45 11.20 -10.99 3.80
C LEU A 45 11.63 -11.24 2.33
N PRO A 46 12.04 -12.47 1.99
CA PRO A 46 12.36 -12.82 0.60
C PRO A 46 11.21 -12.58 -0.38
N ASP A 47 9.97 -12.83 0.04
CA ASP A 47 8.77 -12.73 -0.80
C ASP A 47 8.05 -11.38 -0.67
N GLY A 48 8.63 -10.42 0.06
CA GLY A 48 8.08 -9.08 0.23
C GLY A 48 8.27 -8.50 1.64
N ASP A 49 7.47 -7.50 2.00
CA ASP A 49 7.68 -6.70 3.22
C ASP A 49 6.52 -6.81 4.19
N LYS A 50 6.85 -7.04 5.47
CA LYS A 50 5.89 -6.98 6.57
C LYS A 50 5.97 -5.63 7.26
N TYR A 51 4.83 -4.97 7.35
CA TYR A 51 4.66 -3.68 8.02
C TYR A 51 3.77 -3.82 9.24
N ASP A 52 4.04 -2.97 10.22
CA ASP A 52 3.23 -2.77 11.42
C ASP A 52 2.56 -1.40 11.37
N TYR A 53 1.28 -1.34 11.73
CA TYR A 53 0.55 -0.10 11.89
C TYR A 53 0.57 0.30 13.35
N LEU A 54 1.14 1.47 13.61
CA LEU A 54 1.24 2.00 14.96
C LEU A 54 0.27 3.16 15.13
N CYS A 55 -0.42 3.19 16.28
CA CYS A 55 -1.16 4.37 16.72
C CYS A 55 -0.20 5.57 16.79
N VAL A 56 -0.57 6.69 16.19
CA VAL A 56 0.30 7.88 16.21
C VAL A 56 0.40 8.52 17.59
N TYR A 57 -0.60 8.31 18.46
CA TYR A 57 -0.64 8.91 19.80
C TYR A 57 0.10 8.09 20.85
N CYS A 58 -0.20 6.79 20.98
CA CYS A 58 0.38 5.93 22.01
C CYS A 58 1.48 5.00 21.49
N GLY A 59 1.66 4.88 20.17
CA GLY A 59 2.65 4.01 19.56
C GLY A 59 2.32 2.51 19.59
N ASN A 60 1.17 2.11 20.14
CA ASN A 60 0.77 0.72 20.20
C ASN A 60 0.56 0.13 18.80
N SER A 61 0.95 -1.13 18.59
CA SER A 61 0.62 -1.86 17.37
C SER A 61 -0.89 -2.11 17.31
N VAL A 62 -1.51 -1.71 16.20
CA VAL A 62 -2.96 -1.80 15.98
C VAL A 62 -3.32 -2.63 14.75
N GLY A 63 -2.33 -3.11 14.00
CA GLY A 63 -2.55 -3.98 12.84
C GLY A 63 -1.26 -4.25 12.07
N THR A 64 -1.30 -5.16 11.11
CA THR A 64 -0.14 -5.46 10.25
C THR A 64 -0.57 -5.54 8.79
N LYS A 65 0.35 -5.23 7.88
CA LYS A 65 0.19 -5.40 6.43
C LYS A 65 1.35 -6.23 5.90
N LEU A 66 1.07 -7.17 5.00
CA LEU A 66 2.08 -7.91 4.27
C LEU A 66 1.96 -7.55 2.79
N GLU A 67 2.99 -6.92 2.23
CA GLU A 67 3.10 -6.63 0.81
C GLU A 67 3.94 -7.72 0.17
N ARG A 68 3.31 -8.55 -0.66
CA ARG A 68 4.00 -9.60 -1.42
C ARG A 68 4.50 -9.03 -2.74
N GLN A 69 5.74 -9.35 -3.08
CA GLN A 69 6.28 -9.08 -4.40
C GLN A 69 5.97 -10.28 -5.29
N GLU A 70 5.29 -10.07 -6.40
CA GLU A 70 5.10 -11.11 -7.41
C GLU A 70 6.44 -11.32 -8.13
N ILE A 71 7.23 -12.28 -7.66
CA ILE A 71 8.45 -12.69 -8.33
C ILE A 71 8.02 -13.54 -9.54
N PRO A 72 8.21 -13.10 -10.79
CA PRO A 72 7.79 -13.87 -11.95
C PRO A 72 8.59 -15.17 -12.00
N ILE A 73 7.88 -16.30 -11.87
CA ILE A 73 8.47 -17.63 -11.89
C ILE A 73 8.94 -17.90 -13.33
N GLN A 74 10.24 -17.79 -13.59
CA GLN A 74 10.81 -18.17 -14.89
C GLN A 74 10.98 -19.68 -14.95
N ILE A 75 10.10 -20.35 -15.70
CA ILE A 75 10.26 -21.77 -16.03
C ILE A 75 11.23 -21.85 -17.21
N ILE A 76 12.42 -22.39 -16.98
CA ILE A 76 13.40 -22.72 -18.03
C ILE A 76 13.11 -24.16 -18.46
N LEU A 77 12.75 -24.36 -19.73
CA LEU A 77 12.54 -25.66 -20.38
C LEU A 77 13.77 -26.06 -21.20
#